data_AF-A0AAD4L808-F1
#
_entry.id   AF-A0AAD4L808-F1
#
_cell.length_a   1.000
_cell.length_b   1.000
_cell.length_c   1.000
_cell.angle_alpha   90.00
_cell.angle_beta   90.00
_cell.angle_gamma   90.00
#
_symmetry.space_group_name_H-M   'P 1'
#
loop_
_entity.id
_entity.type
_entity.pdbx_description
1 polymer ?
#
loop_
_entity_poly.entity_id
_entity_poly.type
_entity_poly.pdbx_seq_one_letter_code
_entity_poly.pdbx_strand_id
1 'polypeptide(L)' 'AWSISEQQHLLERLLTEIPDGEKHRWSKISKAMGSCRTPRQVASLIQKYFEKLKLFGVNVGRA' A
#
# COMPACT_ATOMS: atom_id res chain seq x y z
N ALA A 1 9.15 -4.65 17.28
CA ALA A 1 8.83 -3.58 16.33
C ALA A 1 9.27 -4.04 14.95
N TRP A 2 8.40 -4.00 13.94
CA TRP A 2 8.74 -4.48 12.59
C TRP A 2 9.69 -3.49 11.92
N SER A 3 10.67 -3.98 11.17
CA SER A 3 11.57 -3.11 10.41
C SER A 3 10.82 -2.47 9.24
N ILE A 4 11.18 -1.23 8.89
CA ILE A 4 10.51 -0.45 7.81
C ILE A 4 10.46 -1.24 6.49
N SER A 5 11.52 -2.01 6.20
CA SER A 5 11.62 -2.84 4.99
C SER A 5 10.63 -4.01 4.99
N GLU A 6 10.47 -4.72 6.11
CA GLU A 6 9.51 -5.83 6.22
C GLU A 6 8.08 -5.36 6.07
N GLN A 7 7.77 -4.18 6.64
CA GLN A 7 6.47 -3.57 6.51
C GLN A 7 6.16 -3.15 5.06
N GLN A 8 7.16 -2.67 4.32
CA GLN A 8 7.03 -2.30 2.91
C GLN A 8 6.81 -3.53 2.02
N HIS A 9 7.59 -4.60 2.20
CA HIS A 9 7.42 -5.84 1.43
C HIS A 9 6.07 -6.52 1.70
N LEU A 10 5.59 -6.49 2.95
CA LEU A 10 4.26 -6.99 3.29
C LEU A 10 3.16 -6.13 2.65
N LEU A 11 3.32 -4.80 2.66
CA LEU A 11 2.38 -3.90 2.00
C LEU A 11 2.30 -4.19 0.50
N GLU A 12 3.44 -4.35 -0.17
CA GLU A 12 3.51 -4.66 -1.61
C GLU A 12 2.84 -6.00 -1.93
N ARG A 13 3.08 -7.05 -1.13
CA ARG A 13 2.37 -8.34 -1.25
C ARG A 13 0.86 -8.17 -1.11
N LEU A 14 0.41 -7.49 -0.06
CA LEU A 14 -1.02 -7.26 0.19
C LEU A 14 -1.67 -6.38 -0.88
N LEU A 15 -0.91 -5.47 -1.48
CA LEU A 15 -1.37 -4.67 -2.62
C LEU A 15 -1.57 -5.51 -3.87
N THR A 16 -0.74 -6.53 -4.09
CA THR A 16 -0.92 -7.50 -5.18
C THR A 16 -2.11 -8.42 -4.92
N GLU A 17 -2.30 -8.89 -3.68
CA GLU A 17 -3.39 -9.81 -3.33
C GLU A 17 -4.78 -9.15 -3.34
N ILE A 18 -4.88 -7.88 -2.97
CA ILE A 18 -6.14 -7.15 -2.94
C ILE A 18 -6.10 -6.11 -4.06
N PRO A 19 -6.74 -6.30 -5.22
CA PRO A 19 -6.69 -5.36 -6.34
C PRO A 19 -7.48 -4.06 -6.09
N ASP A 20 -7.31 -3.06 -6.96
CA ASP A 20 -8.06 -1.81 -6.86
C ASP A 20 -9.50 -2.03 -7.34
N GLY A 21 -10.47 -1.59 -6.55
CA GLY A 21 -11.89 -1.91 -6.75
C GLY A 21 -12.54 -2.61 -5.57
N GLU A 22 -11.75 -3.18 -4.65
CA GLU A 22 -12.28 -3.83 -3.44
C GLU A 22 -12.78 -2.81 -2.40
N LYS A 23 -14.00 -3.01 -1.90
CA LYS A 23 -14.55 -2.18 -0.81
C LYS A 23 -13.73 -2.39 0.46
N HIS A 24 -13.41 -1.30 1.15
CA HIS A 24 -12.61 -1.30 2.39
C HIS A 24 -11.21 -1.93 2.25
N ARG A 25 -10.60 -1.84 1.06
CA ARG A 25 -9.23 -2.34 0.79
C ARG A 25 -8.22 -1.99 1.90
N TRP A 26 -8.16 -0.72 2.31
CA TRP A 26 -7.22 -0.26 3.33
C TRP A 26 -7.47 -0.87 4.71
N SER A 27 -8.72 -1.17 5.03
CA SER A 27 -9.09 -1.85 6.28
C SER A 27 -8.64 -3.31 6.26
N LYS A 28 -8.80 -4.01 5.14
CA LYS A 28 -8.30 -5.39 4.96
C LYS A 28 -6.78 -5.47 5.10
N ILE A 29 -6.05 -4.56 4.46
CA ILE A 29 -4.58 -4.48 4.56
C ILE A 29 -4.13 -4.16 5.99
N SER A 30 -4.76 -3.18 6.64
CA SER A 30 -4.48 -2.81 8.03
C SER A 30 -4.72 -4.00 8.99
N LYS A 31 -5.75 -4.80 8.76
CA LYS A 31 -6.06 -6.01 9.53
C LYS A 31 -5.01 -7.11 9.30
N ALA A 32 -4.60 -7.33 8.05
CA ALA A 32 -3.56 -8.29 7.70
C ALA A 32 -2.17 -7.90 8.27
N MET A 33 -1.91 -6.61 8.42
CA MET A 33 -0.72 -6.07 9.07
C MET A 33 -0.74 -6.16 10.61
N GLY A 34 -1.79 -6.72 11.23
CA GLY A 34 -1.81 -6.98 12.66
C GLY A 34 -1.79 -5.73 13.54
N SER A 35 -2.54 -4.68 13.16
CA SER A 35 -2.73 -3.44 13.96
C SER A 35 -1.55 -2.46 14.01
N CYS A 36 -0.42 -2.75 13.35
CA CYS A 36 0.74 -1.85 13.35
C CYS A 36 0.51 -0.54 12.55
N ARG A 37 -0.48 -0.50 11.65
CA ARG A 37 -0.84 0.68 10.85
C ARG A 37 -2.36 0.79 10.73
N THR A 38 -2.88 2.00 10.91
CA THR A 38 -4.30 2.31 10.66
C THR A 38 -4.58 2.37 9.15
N PRO A 39 -5.83 2.15 8.71
CA PRO A 39 -6.21 2.22 7.30
C PRO A 39 -5.82 3.57 6.65
N ARG A 40 -5.86 4.65 7.42
CA ARG A 40 -5.48 6.00 6.97
C ARG A 40 -3.98 6.12 6.72
N GLN A 41 -3.14 5.51 7.55
CA GLN A 41 -1.70 5.46 7.33
C GLN A 41 -1.34 4.59 6.12
N VAL A 42 -2.05 3.48 5.93
CA VAL A 42 -1.90 2.63 4.74
C VAL A 42 -2.20 3.42 3.46
N ALA A 43 -3.31 4.16 3.43
CA ALA A 43 -3.66 5.00 2.27
C ALA A 43 -2.58 6.06 1.95
N SER A 44 -1.98 6.68 2.98
CA SER A 44 -0.92 7.68 2.79
C SER A 44 0.39 7.08 2.24
N LEU A 45 0.77 5.89 2.69
CA LEU A 45 1.95 5.18 2.15
C LEU A 45 1.81 4.89 0.67
N ILE A 46 0.62 4.46 0.28
CA ILE A 46 0.34 4.03 -1.08
C ILE A 46 0.31 5.23 -2.01
N GLN A 47 -0.27 6.35 -1.57
CA GLN A 47 -0.15 7.62 -2.29
C GLN A 47 1.32 7.98 -2.53
N LYS A 48 2.15 7.96 -1.48
CA LYS A 48 3.60 8.23 -1.62
C LYS A 48 4.32 7.23 -2.52
N TYR A 49 3.91 5.96 -2.49
CA TYR A 49 4.46 4.92 -3.35
C TYR A 49 4.15 5.22 -4.83
N PHE A 50 2.90 5.55 -5.16
CA PHE A 50 2.52 5.96 -6.51
C PHE A 50 3.13 7.30 -6.93
N GLU A 51 3.26 8.27 -6.03
CA GLU A 51 3.96 9.53 -6.29
C GLU A 51 5.44 9.28 -6.62
N LYS A 52 6.10 8.38 -5.88
CA LYS A 52 7.47 7.96 -6.20
C LYS A 52 7.54 7.31 -7.57
N LEU A 53 6.64 6.37 -7.88
CA LEU A 53 6.61 5.72 -9.20
C LEU A 53 6.47 6.73 -10.33
N LYS A 54 5.61 7.75 -10.17
CA LYS A 54 5.48 8.87 -11.11
C LYS A 54 6.77 9.67 -11.25
N LEU A 55 7.47 9.92 -10.14
CA LEU A 55 8.73 10.66 -10.13
C LEU A 55 9.86 9.91 -10.87
N PHE A 56 9.86 8.57 -10.79
CA PHE A 56 10.78 7.71 -11.52
C PHE A 56 10.44 7.56 -13.02
N GLY A 57 9.48 8.34 -13.54
CA GLY A 57 9.10 8.33 -14.95
C GLY A 57 8.26 7.11 -15.36
N VAL A 58 7.87 6.25 -14.41
CA VAL A 58 6.89 5.19 -14.65
C VAL A 58 5.51 5.83 -14.60
N ASN A 59 5.03 6.28 -15.76
CA ASN A 59 3.66 6.74 -15.91
C ASN A 59 2.71 5.55 -15.70
N VAL A 60 2.28 5.31 -14.45
CA VAL A 60 1.08 4.51 -14.15
C VAL A 60 -0.14 5.36 -14.50
N GLY A 61 -0.25 5.69 -15.78
CA GLY A 61 -1.33 6.45 -16.39
C GLY A 61 -2.01 5.55 -17.39
N ARG A 62 -3.31 5.32 -17.15
CA ARG A 62 -4.26 4.72 -18.10
C ARG A 62 -3.93 5.09 -19.54
N ALA A 63 -3.74 4.07 -20.38
CA ALA A 63 -4.16 4.16 -21.78
C ALA A 63 -5.69 4.18 -21.83
#